data_AF-A0A367M0T7-F1
#
_entry.id   AF-A0A367M0T7-F1
#
_cell.length_a   1.000
_cell.length_b   1.000
_cell.length_c   1.000
_cell.angle_alpha   90.00
_cell.angle_beta   90.00
_cell.angle_gamma   90.00
#
_symmetry.space_group_name_H-M   'P 1'
#
loop_
_entity.id
_entity.type
_entity.pdbx_description
1 polymer ?
#
loop_
_entity_poly.entity_id
_entity_poly.type
_entity_poly.pdbx_seq_one_letter_code
_entity_poly.pdbx_strand_id
1 'polypeptide(L)'
;LGEGAAERPELLHPAAECQMHLPARIGDYTDFYVGIRHAENVGKLFRPDNPLLPNYKHVPIGYHGRASTVRVSGSEVRRPNGQTLPAGASEPVFGPCARLDYELELGIWIGQGNALGEAIPVSRAAEHIAGFCLLNDWSARDIQAWEYQPLGPFLSKSFITSVSPWVVTAEALEPFRRAQPARPEGDPRPLPYLYDDNDQAHGAFDIELEVLLLT
;
A
#
# COMPACT_ATOMS: atom_id res chain seq x y z
N LEU A 1 20.61 24.03 16.66
CA LEU A 1 20.94 23.84 15.23
C LEU A 1 20.45 25.06 14.47
N GLY A 2 21.15 26.19 14.61
CA GLY A 2 20.86 27.43 13.90
C GLY A 2 22.15 27.92 13.24
N GLU A 3 22.03 28.84 12.30
CA GLU A 3 23.19 29.39 11.58
C GLU A 3 24.18 30.03 12.57
N GLY A 4 25.46 29.64 12.50
CA GLY A 4 26.52 30.09 13.42
C GLY A 4 26.59 29.36 14.76
N ALA A 5 25.77 28.34 15.01
CA ALA A 5 25.92 27.50 16.20
C ALA A 5 27.21 26.66 16.12
N ALA A 6 27.87 26.46 17.26
CA ALA A 6 29.01 25.56 17.36
C ALA A 6 28.61 24.14 16.89
N GLU A 7 29.51 23.47 16.17
CA GLU A 7 29.30 22.08 15.75
C GLU A 7 29.13 21.18 16.98
N ARG A 8 28.12 20.32 16.91
CA ARG A 8 27.79 19.33 17.94
C ARG A 8 27.81 17.95 17.29
N PRO A 9 28.99 17.39 17.00
CA PRO A 9 29.13 16.12 16.25
C PRO A 9 28.44 14.94 16.95
N GLU A 10 28.18 15.04 18.25
CA GLU A 10 27.40 14.06 19.01
C GLU A 10 25.89 14.11 18.74
N LEU A 11 25.39 15.12 18.03
CA LEU A 11 23.96 15.29 17.69
C LEU A 11 23.66 14.98 16.23
N LEU A 12 24.68 14.83 15.38
CA LEU A 12 24.54 14.54 13.96
C LEU A 12 25.32 13.28 13.62
N HIS A 13 24.58 12.21 13.29
CA HIS A 13 25.17 10.95 12.89
C HIS A 13 25.06 10.78 11.37
N PRO A 14 26.11 10.30 10.68
CA PRO A 14 26.00 9.89 9.29
C PRO A 14 24.90 8.83 9.15
N ALA A 15 23.93 9.04 8.27
CA ALA A 15 22.80 8.11 8.11
C ALA A 15 23.26 6.68 7.75
N ALA A 16 24.39 6.55 7.03
CA ALA A 16 24.98 5.26 6.68
C ALA A 16 25.53 4.46 7.88
N GLU A 17 25.76 5.12 9.02
CA GLU A 17 26.22 4.50 10.27
C GLU A 17 25.06 4.21 11.24
N CYS A 18 23.84 4.63 10.89
CA CYS A 18 22.64 4.41 11.68
C CYS A 18 21.92 3.13 11.28
N GLN A 19 21.44 2.39 12.28
CA GLN A 19 20.45 1.34 12.05
C GLN A 19 19.05 1.95 12.06
N MET A 20 18.34 1.83 10.95
CA MET A 20 16.94 2.25 10.86
C MET A 20 16.01 1.18 11.42
N HIS A 21 14.93 1.62 12.07
CA HIS A 21 13.88 0.77 12.61
C HIS A 21 12.53 1.15 11.98
N LEU A 22 11.49 0.36 12.26
CA LEU A 22 10.12 0.78 11.95
C LEU A 22 9.83 2.12 12.65
N PRO A 23 9.23 3.10 11.94
CA PRO A 23 9.04 4.45 12.49
C PRO A 23 8.00 4.48 13.61
N ALA A 24 7.08 3.52 13.65
CA ALA A 24 6.07 3.40 14.69
C ALA A 24 5.64 1.94 14.88
N ARG A 25 4.99 1.67 16.02
CA ARG A 25 4.27 0.41 16.23
C ARG A 25 2.98 0.43 15.42
N ILE A 26 2.83 -0.53 14.52
CA ILE A 26 1.62 -0.69 13.70
C ILE A 26 0.59 -1.49 14.50
N GLY A 27 -0.56 -0.87 14.79
CA GLY A 27 -1.71 -1.55 15.39
C GLY A 27 -2.40 -2.43 14.34
N ASP A 28 -2.88 -1.77 13.29
CA ASP A 28 -3.56 -2.39 12.15
C ASP A 28 -2.92 -1.93 10.83
N TYR A 29 -2.97 -2.81 9.83
CA TYR A 29 -2.53 -2.53 8.46
C TYR A 29 -3.68 -2.89 7.52
N THR A 30 -4.06 -1.97 6.66
CA THR A 30 -5.08 -2.16 5.62
C THR A 30 -4.44 -1.87 4.28
N ASP A 31 -4.66 -2.78 3.34
CA ASP A 31 -4.21 -2.64 1.96
C ASP A 31 -5.43 -2.33 1.06
N PHE A 32 -5.28 -1.33 0.20
CA PHE A 32 -6.32 -0.84 -0.70
C PHE A 32 -6.01 -1.21 -2.14
N TYR A 33 -7.04 -1.59 -2.87
CA TYR A 33 -6.93 -1.98 -4.27
C TYR A 33 -7.52 -0.87 -5.15
N VAL A 34 -6.80 0.27 -5.21
CA VAL A 34 -7.26 1.53 -5.81
C VAL A 34 -6.56 1.90 -7.12
N GLY A 35 -5.54 1.16 -7.55
CA GLY A 35 -4.89 1.34 -8.85
C GLY A 35 -5.69 0.75 -10.01
N ILE A 36 -6.51 1.54 -10.71
CA ILE A 36 -7.41 1.02 -11.75
C ILE A 36 -6.71 0.23 -12.87
N ARG A 37 -5.54 0.69 -13.33
CA ARG A 37 -4.76 -0.04 -14.35
C ARG A 37 -4.27 -1.39 -13.84
N HIS A 38 -3.82 -1.44 -12.57
CA HIS A 38 -3.46 -2.69 -11.92
C HIS A 38 -4.69 -3.61 -11.86
N ALA A 39 -5.84 -3.09 -11.44
CA ALA A 39 -7.06 -3.86 -11.34
C ALA A 39 -7.57 -4.42 -12.68
N GLU A 40 -7.46 -3.63 -13.75
CA GLU A 40 -7.79 -4.08 -15.10
C GLU A 40 -6.82 -5.17 -15.58
N ASN A 41 -5.52 -5.00 -15.35
CA ASN A 41 -4.50 -5.96 -15.79
C ASN A 41 -4.65 -7.31 -15.07
N VAL A 42 -4.81 -7.29 -13.75
CA VAL A 42 -5.09 -8.52 -12.97
C VAL A 42 -6.43 -9.11 -13.38
N GLY A 43 -7.47 -8.27 -13.49
CA GLY A 43 -8.80 -8.70 -13.90
C GLY A 43 -8.82 -9.42 -15.24
N LYS A 44 -8.06 -8.96 -16.23
CA LYS A 44 -7.97 -9.58 -17.57
C LYS A 44 -7.42 -11.00 -17.56
N LEU A 45 -6.60 -11.36 -16.56
CA LEU A 45 -6.07 -12.72 -16.42
C LEU A 45 -7.16 -13.74 -16.06
N PHE A 46 -8.26 -13.29 -15.42
CA PHE A 46 -9.34 -14.15 -14.94
C PHE A 46 -10.69 -13.89 -15.64
N ARG A 47 -10.91 -12.65 -16.09
CA ARG A 47 -12.14 -12.13 -16.69
C ARG A 47 -11.77 -11.16 -17.84
N PRO A 48 -11.31 -11.67 -18.99
CA PRO A 48 -10.78 -10.84 -20.07
C PRO A 48 -11.78 -9.80 -20.60
N ASP A 49 -13.07 -10.16 -20.67
CA ASP A 49 -14.11 -9.28 -21.22
C ASP A 49 -14.67 -8.26 -20.22
N ASN A 50 -14.58 -8.55 -18.92
CA ASN A 50 -15.03 -7.65 -17.86
C ASN A 50 -14.10 -7.74 -16.64
N PRO A 51 -12.93 -7.09 -16.72
CA PRO A 51 -11.86 -7.31 -15.74
C PRO A 51 -12.20 -6.73 -14.36
N LEU A 52 -12.94 -5.62 -14.31
CA LEU A 52 -13.36 -4.95 -13.09
C LEU A 52 -14.64 -5.58 -12.54
N LEU A 53 -14.66 -5.84 -11.23
CA LEU A 53 -15.89 -6.22 -10.55
C LEU A 53 -16.84 -5.02 -10.45
N PRO A 54 -18.17 -5.25 -10.37
CA PRO A 54 -19.15 -4.16 -10.40
C PRO A 54 -18.96 -3.08 -9.34
N ASN A 55 -18.41 -3.43 -8.18
CA ASN A 55 -18.20 -2.52 -7.06
C ASN A 55 -16.95 -1.62 -7.21
N TYR A 56 -15.99 -1.98 -8.07
CA TYR A 56 -14.67 -1.33 -8.12
C TYR A 56 -14.75 0.18 -8.34
N LYS A 57 -15.66 0.63 -9.22
CA LYS A 57 -15.85 2.05 -9.54
C LYS A 57 -16.64 2.83 -8.48
N HIS A 58 -17.19 2.16 -7.47
CA HIS A 58 -18.10 2.75 -6.48
C HIS A 58 -17.51 2.89 -5.08
N VAL A 59 -16.59 2.01 -4.69
CA VAL A 59 -15.99 1.98 -3.35
C VAL A 59 -14.51 1.60 -3.47
N PRO A 60 -13.59 2.29 -2.76
CA PRO A 60 -12.20 1.88 -2.68
C PRO A 60 -12.11 0.57 -1.89
N ILE A 61 -12.16 -0.55 -2.59
CA ILE A 61 -12.09 -1.87 -1.95
C ILE A 61 -10.71 -2.07 -1.33
N GLY A 62 -10.68 -2.75 -0.19
CA GLY A 62 -9.46 -3.07 0.54
C GLY A 62 -9.71 -4.24 1.48
N TYR A 63 -8.63 -4.72 2.09
CA TYR A 63 -8.68 -5.84 3.05
C TYR A 63 -7.69 -5.60 4.19
N HIS A 64 -7.88 -6.31 5.30
CA HIS A 64 -6.95 -6.24 6.41
C HIS A 64 -5.68 -7.02 6.07
N GLY A 65 -4.55 -6.30 6.03
CA GLY A 65 -3.22 -6.88 5.92
C GLY A 65 -2.71 -7.41 7.26
N ARG A 66 -1.45 -7.88 7.29
CA ARG A 66 -0.85 -8.45 8.51
C ARG A 66 0.17 -7.51 9.15
N ALA A 67 -0.26 -6.74 10.13
CA ALA A 67 0.60 -5.81 10.87
C ALA A 67 1.88 -6.46 11.45
N SER A 68 1.79 -7.71 11.96
CA SER A 68 2.93 -8.37 12.61
C SER A 68 4.12 -8.68 11.69
N THR A 69 3.92 -8.64 10.37
CA THR A 69 4.93 -8.96 9.36
C THR A 69 5.32 -7.77 8.50
N VAL A 70 4.88 -6.56 8.85
CA VAL A 70 5.45 -5.34 8.30
C VAL A 70 6.87 -5.15 8.85
N ARG A 71 7.83 -4.91 7.96
CA ARG A 71 9.26 -4.80 8.26
C ARG A 71 9.85 -3.55 7.62
N VAL A 72 10.88 -3.01 8.25
CA VAL A 72 11.61 -1.87 7.69
C VAL A 72 12.48 -2.33 6.51
N SER A 73 12.67 -1.44 5.54
CA SER A 73 13.58 -1.62 4.41
C SER A 73 14.94 -2.21 4.84
N GLY A 74 15.49 -3.11 4.03
CA GLY A 74 16.71 -3.87 4.32
C GLY A 74 16.49 -5.20 5.06
N SER A 75 15.27 -5.49 5.51
CA SER A 75 14.94 -6.80 6.09
C SER A 75 14.98 -7.92 5.06
N GLU A 76 15.49 -9.10 5.43
CA GLU A 76 15.53 -10.27 4.55
C GLU A 76 14.10 -10.76 4.21
N VAL A 77 13.85 -10.94 2.91
CA VAL A 77 12.60 -11.50 2.38
C VAL A 77 12.83 -12.97 2.06
N ARG A 78 12.34 -13.85 2.94
CA ARG A 78 12.42 -15.30 2.72
C ARG A 78 11.28 -15.75 1.82
N ARG A 79 11.60 -16.43 0.72
CA ARG A 79 10.61 -17.07 -0.16
C ARG A 79 9.71 -18.01 0.67
N PRO A 80 8.38 -17.81 0.66
CA PRO A 80 7.48 -18.65 1.44
C PRO A 80 7.33 -20.02 0.79
N ASN A 81 7.16 -21.04 1.64
CA ASN A 81 6.54 -22.30 1.22
C ASN A 81 5.03 -22.20 1.44
N GLY A 82 4.23 -22.83 0.59
CA GLY A 82 2.79 -22.86 0.75
C GLY A 82 2.11 -23.90 -0.13
N GLN A 83 0.79 -23.95 -0.04
CA GLN A 83 -0.02 -24.77 -0.92
C GLN A 83 -0.25 -24.06 -2.25
N THR A 84 -0.13 -24.81 -3.34
CA THR A 84 -0.46 -24.35 -4.68
C THR A 84 -1.26 -25.44 -5.40
N LEU A 85 -2.11 -25.07 -6.35
CA LEU A 85 -2.79 -26.02 -7.22
C LEU A 85 -2.25 -25.89 -8.65
N PRO A 86 -1.41 -26.84 -9.11
CA PRO A 86 -0.95 -26.86 -10.50
C PRO A 86 -2.10 -26.99 -11.50
N ALA A 87 -1.96 -26.41 -12.68
CA ALA A 87 -2.97 -26.50 -13.73
C ALA A 87 -3.26 -27.98 -14.10
N GLY A 88 -4.54 -28.36 -14.09
CA GLY A 88 -4.98 -29.72 -14.38
C GLY A 88 -4.87 -30.70 -13.21
N ALA A 89 -4.33 -30.29 -12.06
CA ALA A 89 -4.35 -31.10 -10.84
C ALA A 89 -5.69 -31.00 -10.12
N SER A 90 -6.07 -32.07 -9.42
CA SER A 90 -7.23 -32.11 -8.53
C SER A 90 -6.88 -31.90 -7.06
N GLU A 91 -5.60 -32.03 -6.71
CA GLU A 91 -5.09 -31.93 -5.33
C GLU A 91 -3.95 -30.92 -5.26
N PRO A 92 -3.87 -30.11 -4.17
CA PRO A 92 -2.80 -29.15 -4.00
C PRO A 92 -1.48 -29.84 -3.65
N VAL A 93 -0.38 -29.17 -3.97
CA VAL A 93 0.98 -29.56 -3.55
C VAL A 93 1.55 -28.53 -2.58
N PHE A 94 2.46 -28.97 -1.71
CA PHE A 94 3.19 -28.09 -0.80
C PHE A 94 4.64 -27.93 -1.26
N GLY A 95 5.12 -26.70 -1.33
CA GLY A 95 6.49 -26.42 -1.74
C GLY A 95 6.81 -24.92 -1.76
N PRO A 96 8.00 -24.54 -2.23
CA PRO A 96 8.38 -23.14 -2.38
C PRO A 96 7.50 -22.44 -3.42
N CYS A 97 7.12 -21.21 -3.12
CA CYS A 97 6.47 -20.31 -4.08
C CYS A 97 7.32 -20.23 -5.37
N ALA A 98 6.72 -20.50 -6.52
CA ALA A 98 7.30 -20.35 -7.84
C ALA A 98 7.12 -18.94 -8.43
N ARG A 99 6.09 -18.21 -7.99
CA ARG A 99 5.75 -16.86 -8.50
C ARG A 99 5.79 -15.81 -7.38
N LEU A 100 7.00 -15.52 -6.92
CA LEU A 100 7.24 -14.45 -5.95
C LEU A 100 7.32 -13.10 -6.69
N ASP A 101 6.66 -12.10 -6.14
CA ASP A 101 6.44 -10.82 -6.79
C ASP A 101 6.48 -9.66 -5.79
N TYR A 102 6.66 -8.45 -6.31
CA TYR A 102 6.58 -7.20 -5.55
C TYR A 102 5.31 -6.42 -5.93
N GLU A 103 4.83 -5.57 -5.04
CA GLU A 103 3.81 -4.56 -5.36
C GLU A 103 4.35 -3.19 -4.95
N LEU A 104 4.52 -2.29 -5.92
CA LEU A 104 4.95 -0.92 -5.66
C LEU A 104 3.77 -0.11 -5.12
N GLU A 105 3.88 0.33 -3.87
CA GLU A 105 2.82 1.05 -3.19
C GLU A 105 3.32 2.23 -2.36
N LEU A 106 2.38 3.08 -1.93
CA LEU A 106 2.59 4.10 -0.92
C LEU A 106 1.83 3.71 0.36
N GLY A 107 2.53 3.63 1.47
CA GLY A 107 1.93 3.48 2.79
C GLY A 107 1.55 4.83 3.37
N ILE A 108 0.37 4.93 3.98
CA ILE A 108 -0.12 6.13 4.67
C ILE A 108 -0.09 5.87 6.18
N TRP A 109 0.62 6.71 6.91
CA TRP A 109 0.64 6.68 8.38
C TRP A 109 -0.46 7.57 8.92
N ILE A 110 -1.34 6.98 9.72
CA ILE A 110 -2.41 7.72 10.41
C ILE A 110 -1.86 8.30 11.71
N GLY A 111 -2.05 9.61 11.89
CA GLY A 111 -1.71 10.33 13.11
C GLY A 111 -2.83 10.22 14.13
N GLN A 112 -3.80 11.13 14.04
CA GLN A 112 -4.97 11.11 14.91
C GLN A 112 -5.99 10.07 14.42
N GLY A 113 -6.44 9.18 15.30
CA GLY A 113 -7.55 8.26 15.01
C GLY A 113 -8.92 8.92 15.16
N ASN A 114 -9.97 8.09 15.15
CA ASN A 114 -11.35 8.47 15.43
C ASN A 114 -11.95 7.50 16.48
N ALA A 115 -13.01 7.92 17.16
CA ALA A 115 -13.72 7.06 18.09
C ALA A 115 -14.50 5.96 17.36
N LEU A 116 -14.67 4.80 18.00
CA LEU A 116 -15.43 3.69 17.43
C LEU A 116 -16.88 4.11 17.16
N GLY A 117 -17.34 3.93 15.92
CA GLY A 117 -18.67 4.31 15.48
C GLY A 117 -18.79 5.76 14.97
N GLU A 118 -17.72 6.56 15.07
CA GLU A 118 -17.69 7.93 14.56
C GLU A 118 -16.87 8.00 13.27
N ALA A 119 -17.55 8.12 12.13
CA ALA A 119 -16.88 8.19 10.83
C ALA A 119 -16.16 9.54 10.63
N ILE A 120 -14.99 9.49 9.98
CA ILE A 120 -14.29 10.70 9.52
C ILE A 120 -14.91 11.15 8.19
N PRO A 121 -15.46 12.36 8.08
CA PRO A 121 -15.90 12.91 6.80
C PRO A 121 -14.72 13.04 5.84
N VAL A 122 -14.92 12.73 4.55
CA VAL A 122 -13.84 12.78 3.54
C VAL A 122 -13.15 14.15 3.48
N SER A 123 -13.89 15.25 3.68
CA SER A 123 -13.36 16.61 3.72
C SER A 123 -12.34 16.87 4.84
N ARG A 124 -12.32 16.01 5.88
CA ARG A 124 -11.39 16.07 7.01
C ARG A 124 -10.35 14.95 7.00
N ALA A 125 -10.41 14.01 6.04
CA ALA A 125 -9.54 12.83 6.04
C ALA A 125 -8.04 13.20 6.03
N ALA A 126 -7.66 14.28 5.33
CA ALA A 126 -6.29 14.76 5.29
C ALA A 126 -5.73 15.19 6.67
N GLU A 127 -6.58 15.68 7.57
CA GLU A 127 -6.17 16.09 8.94
C GLU A 127 -5.68 14.88 9.78
N HIS A 128 -6.06 13.66 9.40
CA HIS A 128 -5.71 12.44 10.11
C HIS A 128 -4.43 11.78 9.59
N ILE A 129 -3.84 12.29 8.50
CA ILE A 129 -2.63 11.73 7.89
C ILE A 129 -1.39 12.36 8.55
N ALA A 130 -0.57 11.54 9.20
CA ALA A 130 0.73 11.97 9.71
C ALA A 130 1.79 12.06 8.61
N GLY A 131 1.73 11.16 7.63
CA GLY A 131 2.68 11.16 6.53
C GLY A 131 2.65 9.88 5.70
N PHE A 132 3.66 9.73 4.87
CA PHE A 132 3.73 8.73 3.82
C PHE A 132 5.08 8.00 3.83
N CYS A 133 5.08 6.78 3.32
CA CYS A 133 6.28 5.98 3.12
C CYS A 133 6.15 5.16 1.83
N LEU A 134 7.26 4.66 1.30
CA LEU A 134 7.22 3.62 0.28
C LEU A 134 6.81 2.31 0.94
N LEU A 135 6.00 1.51 0.25
CA LEU A 135 5.57 0.20 0.68
C LEU A 135 5.79 -0.81 -0.45
N ASN A 136 6.30 -1.99 -0.10
CA ASN A 136 6.34 -3.15 -0.98
C ASN A 136 5.56 -4.30 -0.36
N ASP A 137 4.40 -4.61 -0.94
CA ASP A 137 3.57 -5.74 -0.49
C ASP A 137 3.95 -7.02 -1.23
N TRP A 138 4.94 -7.72 -0.67
CA TRP A 138 5.49 -8.93 -1.27
C TRP A 138 4.41 -9.99 -1.41
N SER A 139 4.39 -10.62 -2.58
CA SER A 139 3.26 -11.43 -3.00
C SER A 139 3.69 -12.78 -3.56
N ALA A 140 3.11 -13.87 -3.05
CA ALA A 140 3.29 -15.22 -3.58
C ALA A 140 2.08 -15.61 -4.44
N ARG A 141 2.13 -15.33 -5.74
CA ARG A 141 0.96 -15.31 -6.64
C ARG A 141 0.34 -16.68 -6.91
N ASP A 142 1.13 -17.73 -6.87
CA ASP A 142 0.67 -19.12 -6.97
C ASP A 142 -0.04 -19.60 -5.71
N ILE A 143 0.45 -19.22 -4.53
CA ILE A 143 -0.25 -19.44 -3.26
C ILE A 143 -1.56 -18.64 -3.26
N GLN A 144 -1.51 -17.37 -3.68
CA GLN A 144 -2.66 -16.47 -3.73
C GLN A 144 -3.79 -17.04 -4.58
N ALA A 145 -3.48 -17.50 -5.78
CA ALA A 145 -4.47 -18.03 -6.72
C ALA A 145 -5.24 -19.24 -6.16
N TRP A 146 -4.60 -20.04 -5.31
CA TRP A 146 -5.23 -21.18 -4.65
C TRP A 146 -6.08 -20.78 -3.44
N GLU A 147 -5.59 -19.86 -2.60
CA GLU A 147 -6.22 -19.57 -1.30
C GLU A 147 -7.29 -18.47 -1.31
N TYR A 148 -7.25 -17.53 -2.27
CA TYR A 148 -7.91 -16.24 -2.08
C TYR A 148 -9.45 -16.26 -2.13
N GLN A 149 -10.06 -17.34 -2.64
CA GLN A 149 -11.51 -17.43 -2.74
C GLN A 149 -12.10 -18.20 -1.55
N PRO A 150 -13.16 -17.70 -0.90
CA PRO A 150 -13.85 -16.42 -1.11
C PRO A 150 -13.34 -15.27 -0.21
N LEU A 151 -12.34 -15.52 0.64
CA LEU A 151 -12.03 -14.68 1.80
C LEU A 151 -10.98 -13.59 1.55
N GLY A 152 -10.40 -13.54 0.35
CA GLY A 152 -9.31 -12.64 0.02
C GLY A 152 -7.92 -13.23 0.27
N PRO A 153 -6.86 -12.50 -0.11
CA PRO A 153 -5.48 -12.95 0.08
C PRO A 153 -5.12 -13.10 1.56
N PHE A 154 -4.28 -14.09 1.89
CA PHE A 154 -3.90 -14.37 3.27
C PHE A 154 -2.42 -14.75 3.42
N LEU A 155 -2.03 -16.02 3.28
CA LEU A 155 -0.64 -16.46 3.43
C LEU A 155 0.26 -15.95 2.29
N SER A 156 -0.34 -15.71 1.14
CA SER A 156 0.32 -15.13 -0.03
C SER A 156 0.76 -13.68 0.12
N LYS A 157 0.33 -13.00 1.18
CA LYS A 157 0.68 -11.59 1.50
C LYS A 157 1.29 -11.46 2.88
N SER A 158 0.76 -12.19 3.86
CA SER A 158 1.13 -12.06 5.28
C SER A 158 2.54 -12.51 5.63
N PHE A 159 3.34 -13.03 4.69
CA PHE A 159 4.70 -13.49 4.96
C PHE A 159 5.68 -12.34 5.20
N ILE A 160 5.56 -11.22 4.48
CA ILE A 160 6.30 -9.97 4.74
C ILE A 160 5.78 -8.81 3.89
N THR A 161 5.62 -7.64 4.50
CA THR A 161 5.43 -6.36 3.81
C THR A 161 6.59 -5.45 4.20
N SER A 162 7.21 -4.74 3.25
CA SER A 162 8.34 -3.84 3.55
C SER A 162 7.93 -2.38 3.47
N VAL A 163 8.39 -1.55 4.40
CA VAL A 163 8.16 -0.09 4.39
C VAL A 163 9.46 0.70 4.48
N SER A 164 9.53 1.87 3.84
CA SER A 164 10.67 2.78 4.02
C SER A 164 10.73 3.30 5.46
N PRO A 165 11.94 3.52 6.02
CA PRO A 165 12.10 3.90 7.43
C PRO A 165 11.70 5.35 7.73
N TRP A 166 11.80 6.24 6.73
CA TRP A 166 11.47 7.65 6.88
C TRP A 166 10.02 7.90 6.50
N VAL A 167 9.29 8.56 7.41
CA VAL A 167 7.93 9.04 7.16
C VAL A 167 8.03 10.47 6.65
N VAL A 168 7.65 10.68 5.39
CA VAL A 168 7.57 12.02 4.81
C VAL A 168 6.27 12.65 5.27
N THR A 169 6.33 13.78 5.97
CA THR A 169 5.13 14.37 6.57
C THR A 169 4.17 14.90 5.51
N ALA A 170 2.89 15.01 5.86
CA ALA A 170 1.88 15.55 4.95
C ALA A 170 2.22 16.99 4.52
N GLU A 171 2.77 17.81 5.42
CA GLU A 171 3.17 19.19 5.13
C GLU A 171 4.35 19.26 4.17
N ALA A 172 5.30 18.32 4.26
CA ALA A 172 6.43 18.26 3.34
C ALA A 172 6.00 17.91 1.91
N LEU A 173 4.87 17.22 1.74
CA LEU A 173 4.30 16.88 0.43
C LEU A 173 3.34 17.94 -0.12
N GLU A 174 2.97 18.96 0.65
CA GLU A 174 2.03 20.01 0.24
C GLU A 174 2.40 20.67 -1.10
N PRO A 175 3.67 21.01 -1.39
CA PRO A 175 4.05 21.62 -2.67
C PRO A 175 3.84 20.72 -3.89
N PHE A 176 3.65 19.41 -3.69
CA PHE A 176 3.47 18.42 -4.75
C PHE A 176 2.02 18.01 -4.94
N ARG A 177 1.07 18.69 -4.27
CA ARG A 177 -0.36 18.44 -4.48
C ARG A 177 -0.79 18.81 -5.89
N ARG A 178 -1.73 18.04 -6.41
CA ARG A 178 -2.38 18.27 -7.71
C ARG A 178 -3.84 17.81 -7.67
N ALA A 179 -4.59 18.22 -8.69
CA ALA A 179 -5.95 17.74 -8.86
C ALA A 179 -5.96 16.24 -9.15
N GLN A 180 -6.98 15.56 -8.61
CA GLN A 180 -7.27 14.18 -8.97
C GLN A 180 -7.55 14.10 -10.49
N PRO A 181 -7.06 13.06 -11.19
CA PRO A 181 -7.43 12.85 -12.58
C PRO A 181 -8.94 12.77 -12.73
N ALA A 182 -9.49 13.47 -13.72
CA ALA A 182 -10.91 13.39 -14.03
C ALA A 182 -11.30 11.93 -14.33
N ARG A 183 -12.44 11.52 -13.79
CA ARG A 183 -12.99 10.19 -14.08
C ARG A 183 -13.32 10.08 -15.58
N PRO A 184 -13.11 8.91 -16.21
CA PRO A 184 -13.50 8.70 -17.60
C PRO A 184 -14.98 9.00 -17.85
N GLU A 185 -15.31 9.42 -19.07
CA GLU A 185 -16.70 9.62 -19.48
C GLU A 185 -17.51 8.32 -19.31
N GLY A 186 -18.69 8.43 -18.69
CA GLY A 186 -19.56 7.28 -18.40
C GLY A 186 -19.29 6.60 -17.06
N ASP A 187 -18.20 6.91 -16.36
CA ASP A 187 -17.98 6.38 -15.01
C ASP A 187 -18.94 7.01 -14.00
N PRO A 188 -19.44 6.24 -13.02
CA PRO A 188 -20.36 6.75 -12.01
C PRO A 188 -19.63 7.78 -11.13
N ARG A 189 -20.35 8.83 -10.72
CA ARG A 189 -19.88 9.73 -9.65
C ARG A 189 -19.84 8.95 -8.33
N PRO A 190 -18.78 9.07 -7.52
CA PRO A 190 -18.78 8.55 -6.15
C PRO A 190 -19.96 9.10 -5.35
N LEU A 191 -20.47 8.32 -4.39
CA LEU A 191 -21.50 8.80 -3.47
C LEU A 191 -20.96 9.98 -2.64
N PRO A 192 -21.83 10.88 -2.12
CA PRO A 192 -21.40 12.11 -1.45
C PRO A 192 -20.41 11.92 -0.30
N TYR A 193 -20.44 10.79 0.41
CA TYR A 193 -19.51 10.52 1.52
C TYR A 193 -18.06 10.25 1.08
N LEU A 194 -17.84 9.96 -0.21
CA LEU A 194 -16.53 9.73 -0.84
C LEU A 194 -16.13 10.87 -1.79
N TYR A 195 -16.85 12.00 -1.76
CA TYR A 195 -16.63 13.08 -2.70
C TYR A 195 -16.58 14.42 -1.97
N ASP A 196 -15.51 15.17 -2.18
CA ASP A 196 -15.32 16.53 -1.69
C ASP A 196 -14.60 17.35 -2.77
N ASP A 197 -15.08 18.55 -3.08
CA ASP A 197 -14.53 19.35 -4.20
C ASP A 197 -13.10 19.82 -3.93
N ASN A 198 -12.74 20.07 -2.67
CA ASN A 198 -11.37 20.45 -2.31
C ASN A 198 -10.43 19.24 -2.44
N ASP A 199 -10.85 18.05 -2.01
CA ASP A 199 -10.13 16.80 -2.27
C ASP A 199 -9.97 16.51 -3.78
N GLN A 200 -11.00 16.76 -4.60
CA GLN A 200 -10.85 16.59 -6.05
C GLN A 200 -9.83 17.56 -6.65
N ALA A 201 -9.73 18.79 -6.13
CA ALA A 201 -8.81 19.81 -6.60
C ALA A 201 -7.36 19.63 -6.09
N HIS A 202 -7.16 19.01 -4.93
CA HIS A 202 -5.86 19.01 -4.22
C HIS A 202 -5.47 17.67 -3.56
N GLY A 203 -6.27 16.63 -3.68
CA GLY A 203 -6.11 15.35 -2.97
C GLY A 203 -5.05 14.41 -3.57
N ALA A 204 -4.62 14.63 -4.82
CA ALA A 204 -3.56 13.83 -5.45
C ALA A 204 -2.18 14.42 -5.18
N PHE A 205 -1.13 13.59 -5.32
CA PHE A 205 0.26 14.02 -5.28
C PHE A 205 0.98 13.72 -6.58
N ASP A 206 1.94 14.57 -6.94
CA ASP A 206 2.91 14.35 -8.01
C ASP A 206 4.17 13.72 -7.43
N ILE A 207 4.23 12.39 -7.43
CA ILE A 207 5.34 11.61 -6.87
C ILE A 207 5.84 10.65 -7.94
N GLU A 208 7.12 10.77 -8.28
CA GLU A 208 7.78 9.80 -9.14
C GLU A 208 8.19 8.58 -8.31
N LEU A 209 7.87 7.39 -8.82
CA LEU A 209 8.17 6.12 -8.18
C LEU A 209 8.87 5.21 -9.19
N GLU A 210 9.97 4.59 -8.78
CA GLU A 210 10.71 3.62 -9.58
C GLU A 210 10.92 2.32 -8.81
N VAL A 211 11.10 1.22 -9.56
CA VAL A 211 11.54 -0.06 -9.01
C VAL A 211 12.74 -0.54 -9.81
N LEU A 212 13.81 -0.87 -9.08
CA LEU A 212 15.03 -1.43 -9.64
C LEU A 212 15.15 -2.88 -9.18
N LEU A 213 15.45 -3.77 -10.11
CA LEU A 213 15.71 -5.18 -9.83
C LEU A 213 17.14 -5.49 -10.24
N LEU A 214 17.96 -5.92 -9.27
CA LEU A 214 19.33 -6.37 -9.50
C LEU A 214 19.34 -7.90 -9.54
N THR A 215 19.90 -8.46 -10.61
CA THR A 215 20.05 -9.90 -10.85
C THR A 215 21.50 -10.33 -10.73
#